data_AF-A0A2T2P2M0-F1
#
_entry.id   AF-A0A2T2P2M0-F1
#
_cell.length_a   1.000
_cell.length_b   1.000
_cell.length_c   1.000
_cell.angle_alpha   90.00
_cell.angle_beta   90.00
_cell.angle_gamma   90.00
#
_symmetry.space_group_name_H-M   'P 1'
#
loop_
_entity.id
_entity.type
_entity.pdbx_description
1 polymer ?
#
loop_
_entity_poly.entity_id
_entity_poly.type
_entity_poly.pdbx_seq_one_letter_code
_entity_poly.pdbx_strand_id
1 'polypeptide(L)'
;MPENDIDFINHFLDENPSQSWGFTIYRCTYASPSPSASWTHFLKHLNARTRLNLEEAGDDHGFLFSKLDWRVQEDPELEGASVEQVRE
;
A
#
# COMPACT_ATOMS: atom_id res chain seq x y z
N MET A 1 14.02 0.74 1.95
CA MET A 1 14.11 1.99 1.19
C MET A 1 15.49 2.56 1.42
N PRO A 2 16.17 3.13 0.41
CA PRO A 2 17.27 4.05 0.69
C PRO A 2 16.73 5.19 1.56
N GLU A 3 17.49 5.58 2.59
CA GLU A 3 17.16 6.64 3.57
C GLU A 3 16.61 7.92 2.92
N ASN A 4 17.08 8.21 1.71
CA ASN A 4 16.70 9.35 0.88
C ASN A 4 15.22 9.36 0.41
N ASP A 5 14.57 8.21 0.27
CA ASP A 5 13.18 8.14 -0.21
C ASP A 5 12.21 8.60 0.90
N ILE A 6 12.50 8.26 2.15
CA ILE A 6 11.66 8.58 3.30
C ILE A 6 11.66 10.09 3.53
N ASP A 7 12.84 10.72 3.48
CA ASP A 7 13.00 12.16 3.63
C ASP A 7 12.28 12.93 2.50
N PHE A 8 12.38 12.44 1.27
CA PHE A 8 11.67 13.02 0.14
C PHE A 8 10.15 12.94 0.32
N ILE A 9 9.63 11.78 0.72
CA ILE A 9 8.18 11.59 0.95
C ILE A 9 7.70 12.48 2.09
N ASN A 10 8.46 12.55 3.19
CA ASN A 10 8.17 13.44 4.32
C ASN A 10 8.06 14.89 3.86
N HIS A 11 9.08 15.39 3.19
CA HIS A 11 9.11 16.77 2.70
C HIS A 11 7.94 17.07 1.74
N PHE A 12 7.65 16.15 0.82
CA PHE A 12 6.53 16.30 -0.10
C PHE A 12 5.17 16.37 0.64
N LEU A 13 4.96 15.54 1.66
CA LEU A 13 3.71 15.49 2.41
C LEU A 13 3.55 16.69 3.37
N ASP A 14 4.65 17.24 3.87
CA ASP A 14 4.64 18.48 4.64
C ASP A 14 4.19 19.68 3.78
N GLU A 15 4.69 19.76 2.54
CA GLU A 15 4.24 20.77 1.57
C GLU A 15 2.82 20.51 1.04
N ASN A 16 2.36 19.25 1.08
CA ASN A 16 1.09 18.82 0.50
C ASN A 16 0.26 18.00 1.51
N PRO A 17 -0.25 18.61 2.60
CA PRO A 17 -0.87 17.88 3.71
C PRO A 17 -2.18 17.15 3.35
N SER A 18 -2.81 17.46 2.21
CA SER A 18 -3.99 16.75 1.71
C SER A 18 -3.65 15.46 0.96
N GLN A 19 -2.38 15.24 0.62
CA GLN A 19 -1.95 14.07 -0.12
C GLN A 19 -1.69 12.87 0.80
N SER A 20 -1.77 11.69 0.21
CA SER A 20 -1.37 10.41 0.78
C SER A 20 -0.23 9.82 -0.04
N TRP A 21 0.42 8.80 0.51
CA TRP A 21 1.44 8.03 -0.21
C TRP A 21 1.14 6.55 -0.08
N GLY A 22 1.73 5.73 -0.94
CA GLY A 22 1.53 4.30 -0.95
C GLY A 22 1.56 3.75 -2.36
N PHE A 23 1.07 2.52 -2.51
CA PHE A 23 0.98 1.85 -3.79
C PHE A 23 -0.47 1.65 -4.19
N THR A 24 -0.74 1.81 -5.49
CA THR A 24 -1.95 1.26 -6.10
C THR A 24 -1.78 -0.24 -6.22
N ILE A 25 -2.71 -1.01 -5.65
CA ILE A 25 -2.65 -2.47 -5.63
C ILE A 25 -3.84 -3.00 -6.41
N TYR A 26 -3.58 -3.67 -7.52
CA TYR A 26 -4.62 -4.35 -8.29
C TYR A 26 -4.82 -5.75 -7.73
N ARG A 27 -6.04 -6.05 -7.29
CA ARG A 27 -6.41 -7.39 -6.88
C ARG A 27 -6.87 -8.14 -8.13
N CYS A 28 -6.21 -9.25 -8.45
CA CYS A 28 -6.55 -10.06 -9.64
C CYS A 28 -6.98 -11.50 -9.25
N THR A 29 -7.29 -11.71 -7.96
CA THR A 29 -7.72 -13.02 -7.44
C THR A 29 -8.96 -12.89 -6.54
N TYR A 30 -10.05 -13.51 -7.01
CA TYR A 30 -11.40 -13.44 -6.48
C TYR A 30 -11.96 -14.87 -6.27
N ALA A 31 -11.22 -15.73 -5.58
CA ALA A 31 -11.62 -17.13 -5.38
C ALA A 31 -12.88 -17.29 -4.48
N SER A 32 -13.97 -17.84 -5.03
CA SER A 32 -15.17 -18.27 -4.27
C SER A 32 -14.94 -19.64 -3.60
N PRO A 33 -15.43 -19.92 -2.36
CA PRO A 33 -16.52 -19.23 -1.65
C PRO A 33 -16.13 -18.42 -0.41
N SER A 34 -14.84 -18.21 -0.12
CA SER A 34 -14.43 -17.22 0.90
C SER A 34 -13.20 -16.39 0.47
N PRO A 35 -13.36 -15.53 -0.55
CA PRO A 35 -12.27 -14.71 -1.10
C PRO A 35 -11.79 -13.60 -0.18
N SER A 36 -12.56 -13.23 0.86
CA SER A 36 -12.26 -12.05 1.69
C SER A 36 -11.23 -12.33 2.78
N ALA A 37 -11.16 -13.54 3.33
CA ALA A 37 -10.35 -13.83 4.51
C ALA A 37 -8.83 -13.76 4.22
N SER A 38 -8.37 -14.41 3.15
CA SER A 38 -6.94 -14.42 2.78
C SER A 38 -6.46 -13.05 2.34
N TRP A 39 -7.28 -12.32 1.58
CA TRP A 39 -6.97 -10.95 1.16
C TRP A 39 -6.92 -9.99 2.35
N THR A 40 -7.89 -10.09 3.26
CA THR A 40 -7.89 -9.31 4.50
C THR A 40 -6.66 -9.65 5.36
N HIS A 41 -6.27 -10.92 5.43
CA HIS A 41 -5.07 -11.34 6.15
C HIS A 41 -3.80 -10.77 5.52
N PHE A 42 -3.70 -10.78 4.19
CA PHE A 42 -2.61 -10.15 3.45
C PHE A 42 -2.52 -8.65 3.75
N LEU A 43 -3.62 -7.90 3.63
CA LEU A 43 -3.63 -6.46 3.91
C LEU A 43 -3.29 -6.16 5.37
N LYS A 44 -3.74 -6.98 6.32
CA LYS A 44 -3.33 -6.86 7.74
C LYS A 44 -1.83 -7.07 7.91
N HIS A 45 -1.28 -8.11 7.28
CA HIS A 45 0.15 -8.40 7.36
C HIS A 45 0.98 -7.30 6.70
N LEU A 46 0.57 -6.82 5.54
CA LEU A 46 1.20 -5.71 4.82
C LEU A 46 1.24 -4.44 5.70
N ASN A 47 0.11 -4.04 6.26
CA ASN A 47 0.04 -2.87 7.15
C ASN A 47 0.93 -3.02 8.38
N ALA A 48 0.87 -4.17 9.05
CA ALA A 48 1.70 -4.43 10.23
C ALA A 48 3.20 -4.37 9.89
N ARG A 49 3.60 -4.97 8.76
CA ARG A 49 5.00 -4.99 8.36
C ARG A 49 5.49 -3.60 7.92
N THR A 50 4.69 -2.85 7.18
CA THR A 50 5.03 -1.48 6.79
C THR A 50 5.17 -0.58 8.01
N ARG A 51 4.27 -0.69 8.99
CA ARG A 51 4.38 0.05 10.25
C ARG A 51 5.69 -0.24 10.97
N LEU A 52 6.01 -1.53 11.17
CA LEU A 52 7.24 -1.95 11.85
C LEU A 52 8.49 -1.43 11.11
N ASN A 53 8.51 -1.50 9.78
CA ASN A 53 9.64 -1.01 9.00
C ASN A 53 9.80 0.52 9.10
N LEU A 54 8.71 1.29 9.21
CA LEU A 54 8.77 2.74 9.42
C LEU A 54 9.26 3.08 10.83
N GLU A 55 8.77 2.35 11.84
CA GLU A 55 9.24 2.49 13.22
C GLU A 55 10.73 2.13 13.36
N GLU A 56 11.20 1.08 12.66
CA GLU A 56 12.62 0.70 12.60
C GLU A 56 13.49 1.72 11.85
N ALA A 57 12.92 2.48 10.92
CA ALA A 57 13.65 3.49 10.17
C ALA A 57 13.90 4.78 10.97
N GLY A 58 13.10 5.06 12.01
CA GLY A 58 13.25 6.23 12.87
C GLY A 58 11.95 6.68 13.55
N ASP A 59 12.09 7.33 14.71
CA ASP A 59 10.97 7.72 15.57
C ASP A 59 10.03 8.78 14.93
N ASP A 60 10.49 9.54 13.94
CA ASP A 60 9.73 10.65 13.33
C ASP A 60 8.84 10.23 12.13
N HIS A 61 8.83 8.93 11.77
CA HIS A 61 8.07 8.43 10.62
C HIS A 61 6.65 7.98 10.97
N GLY A 62 6.20 8.15 12.22
CA GLY A 62 4.84 7.82 12.63
C GLY A 62 3.77 8.56 11.81
N PHE A 63 4.06 9.79 11.39
CA PHE A 63 3.19 10.58 10.51
C PHE A 63 3.05 9.94 9.12
N LEU A 64 4.11 9.34 8.57
CA LEU A 64 4.03 8.64 7.29
C LEU A 64 3.02 7.52 7.34
N PHE A 65 3.02 6.70 8.39
CA PHE A 65 2.03 5.63 8.50
C PHE A 65 0.59 6.16 8.53
N SER A 66 0.35 7.35 9.11
CA SER A 66 -0.98 7.98 9.11
C SER A 66 -1.46 8.47 7.74
N LYS A 67 -0.52 8.69 6.81
CA LYS A 67 -0.75 9.12 5.43
C LYS A 67 -0.67 8.00 4.40
N LEU A 68 -0.44 6.77 4.86
CA LEU A 68 -0.34 5.60 4.01
C LEU A 68 -1.73 5.20 3.48
N ASP A 69 -1.85 5.10 2.16
CA ASP A 69 -3.05 4.68 1.47
C ASP A 69 -2.72 3.58 0.44
N TRP A 70 -3.14 2.36 0.75
CA TRP A 70 -3.16 1.27 -0.22
C TRP A 70 -4.38 1.45 -1.11
N ARG A 71 -4.22 2.13 -2.24
CA ARG A 71 -5.29 2.33 -3.23
C ARG A 71 -5.61 1.00 -3.94
N VAL A 72 -6.27 0.11 -3.23
CA VAL A 72 -6.68 -1.21 -3.74
C VAL A 72 -7.76 -1.02 -4.80
N GLN A 73 -7.49 -1.51 -6.01
CA GLN A 73 -8.47 -1.58 -7.09
C GLN A 73 -9.02 -3.00 -7.12
N GLU A 74 -10.34 -3.10 -6.91
CA GLU A 74 -11.08 -4.35 -7.06
C GLU A 74 -11.94 -4.26 -8.31
N ASP A 75 -11.53 -4.99 -9.34
CA ASP A 75 -12.28 -5.18 -10.56
C ASP A 75 -12.33 -6.69 -10.88
N PRO A 76 -13.51 -7.34 -10.74
CA PRO A 76 -13.69 -8.75 -11.07
C PRO A 76 -13.33 -9.11 -12.52
N GLU A 77 -13.34 -8.15 -13.45
CA GLU A 77 -12.93 -8.38 -14.84
C GLU A 77 -11.43 -8.65 -14.97
N LEU A 78 -10.64 -8.29 -13.95
CA LEU A 78 -9.20 -8.55 -13.87
C LEU A 78 -8.86 -9.92 -13.26
N GLU A 79 -9.84 -10.81 -13.03
CA GLU A 79 -9.57 -12.18 -12.55
C GLU A 79 -8.61 -12.90 -13.49
N GLY A 80 -7.44 -13.27 -12.99
CA GLY A 80 -6.41 -13.96 -13.77
C GLY A 80 -5.72 -13.08 -14.84
N ALA A 81 -5.91 -11.76 -14.81
CA ALA A 81 -5.23 -10.84 -15.71
C ALA A 81 -3.71 -10.85 -15.49
N SER A 82 -2.96 -10.79 -16.58
CA SER A 82 -1.50 -10.60 -16.58
C SER A 82 -1.12 -9.16 -16.20
N VAL A 83 0.15 -8.94 -15.88
CA VAL A 83 0.67 -7.60 -15.52
C VAL A 83 0.51 -6.62 -16.68
N GLU A 84 0.67 -7.10 -17.91
CA GLU A 84 0.50 -6.31 -19.13
C GLU A 84 -0.94 -5.82 -19.27
N GLN A 85 -1.92 -6.71 -19.06
CA GLN A 85 -3.35 -6.39 -19.17
C GLN A 85 -3.84 -5.39 -18.10
N VAL A 86 -3.20 -5.37 -16.93
CA VAL A 86 -3.54 -4.41 -15.86
C VAL A 86 -2.96 -3.01 -16.12
N ARG A 87 -1.96 -2.90 -17.01
CA ARG A 87 -1.21 -1.66 -17.27
C ARG A 87 -1.60 -0.93 -18.55
N GLU A 88 -2.41 -1.54 -19.42
CA GLU A 88 -3.04 -0.87 -20.57
C GLU A 88 -4.19 0.04 -20.13
#